data_AF-A0A5J5K9A6-F1
#
_entry.id   AF-A0A5J5K9A6-F1
#
_cell.length_a   1.000
_cell.length_b   1.000
_cell.length_c   1.000
_cell.angle_alpha   90.00
_cell.angle_beta   90.00
_cell.angle_gamma   90.00
#
_symmetry.space_group_name_H-M   'P 1'
#
loop_
_entity.id
_entity.type
_entity.pdbx_description
1 polymer ?
#
loop_
_entity_poly.entity_id
_entity_poly.type
_entity_poly.pdbx_seq_one_letter_code
_entity_poly.pdbx_strand_id
1 'polypeptide(L)' 'MAADAEAIIAGLGGADNIIEVEPCITRLRTEVHDASKVNQAALKAAGAHGVMAAGNVVQVVVGPEADTIASDIEDIIG' A
#
# COMPACT_ATOMS: atom_id res chain seq x y z
N MET A 1 5.92 12.21 10.21
CA MET A 1 4.97 12.07 9.10
C MET A 1 4.72 10.58 9.00
N ALA A 2 3.58 10.14 9.53
CA ALA A 2 3.12 8.77 9.33
C ALA A 2 2.80 8.60 7.84
N ALA A 3 2.84 7.38 7.32
CA ALA A 3 2.49 7.17 5.93
C ALA A 3 0.98 7.43 5.75
N ASP A 4 0.61 8.27 4.79
CA ASP A 4 -0.79 8.67 4.59
C ASP A 4 -1.54 7.53 3.88
N ALA A 5 -2.45 6.86 4.60
CA ALA A 5 -3.22 5.72 4.09
C ALA A 5 -3.96 6.03 2.78
N GLU A 6 -4.62 7.20 2.70
CA GLU A 6 -5.29 7.67 1.47
C GLU A 6 -4.32 7.82 0.29
N ALA A 7 -3.11 8.31 0.54
CA ALA A 7 -2.09 8.47 -0.48
C ALA A 7 -1.51 7.12 -0.93
N ILE A 8 -1.43 6.14 -0.02
CA ILE A 8 -1.07 4.76 -0.36
C ILE A 8 -2.15 4.14 -1.25
N ILE A 9 -3.42 4.29 -0.90
CA ILE A 9 -4.55 3.78 -1.70
C ILE A 9 -4.54 4.41 -3.10
N ALA A 10 -4.38 5.73 -3.19
CA ALA A 10 -4.23 6.42 -4.47
C ALA A 10 -3.00 5.91 -5.25
N GLY A 11 -1.89 5.66 -4.56
CA GLY A 11 -0.67 5.09 -5.12
C GLY A 11 -0.83 3.65 -5.61
N LEU A 12 -1.74 2.86 -5.04
CA LEU A 12 -2.05 1.50 -5.50
C LEU A 12 -3.01 1.48 -6.70
N GLY A 13 -3.51 2.64 -7.14
CA GLY A 13 -4.46 2.74 -8.25
C GLY A 13 -5.91 2.96 -7.81
N GLY A 14 -6.13 3.29 -6.54
CA GLY A 14 -7.45 3.51 -5.94
C GLY A 14 -7.96 2.30 -5.15
N ALA A 15 -8.97 2.52 -4.31
CA ALA A 15 -9.59 1.50 -3.47
C ALA A 15 -10.13 0.33 -4.31
N ASP A 16 -10.79 0.62 -5.44
CA ASP A 16 -11.30 -0.38 -6.38
C ASP A 16 -10.21 -1.26 -7.02
N ASN A 17 -8.94 -0.85 -6.96
CA ASN A 17 -7.83 -1.64 -7.49
C ASN A 17 -7.23 -2.58 -6.44
N ILE A 18 -7.55 -2.40 -5.16
CA ILE A 18 -7.02 -3.21 -4.05
C ILE A 18 -7.94 -4.40 -3.84
N ILE A 19 -7.35 -5.60 -3.86
CA ILE A 19 -8.05 -6.86 -3.58
C ILE A 19 -7.94 -7.16 -2.08
N GLU A 20 -6.72 -7.11 -1.55
CA GLU A 20 -6.42 -7.46 -0.17
C GLU A 20 -5.17 -6.72 0.30
N VAL A 21 -5.15 -6.34 1.58
CA VAL A 21 -3.99 -5.78 2.28
C VAL A 21 -3.68 -6.66 3.48
N GLU A 22 -2.45 -7.16 3.54
CA GLU A 22 -1.92 -7.93 4.67
C GLU A 22 -0.71 -7.17 5.26
N PRO A 23 -0.79 -6.70 6.52
CA PRO A 23 0.38 -6.18 7.21
C PRO A 23 1.37 -7.30 7.54
N CYS A 24 2.66 -6.99 7.39
CA CYS A 24 3.76 -7.75 7.93
C CYS A 24 4.55 -6.84 8.90
N ILE A 25 5.69 -7.31 9.42
CA ILE A 25 6.45 -6.60 10.47
C ILE A 25 6.95 -5.22 10.03
N THR A 26 7.35 -5.07 8.75
CA THR A 26 7.88 -3.80 8.22
C THR A 26 7.34 -3.42 6.85
N ARG A 27 6.41 -4.22 6.33
CA ARG A 27 5.92 -4.13 4.95
C ARG A 27 4.44 -4.44 4.91
N LEU A 28 3.75 -3.78 4.00
CA LEU A 28 2.39 -4.10 3.59
C LEU A 28 2.48 -4.98 2.36
N ARG A 29 1.87 -6.15 2.41
CA ARG A 29 1.66 -7.02 1.26
C ARG A 29 0.27 -6.72 0.73
N THR A 30 0.21 -6.19 -0.48
CA THR A 30 -1.02 -5.70 -1.08
C THR A 30 -1.25 -6.48 -2.37
N GLU A 31 -2.39 -7.11 -2.52
CA GLU A 31 -2.81 -7.68 -3.78
C GLU A 31 -3.69 -6.68 -4.52
N VAL A 32 -3.43 -6.48 -5.81
CA VAL A 32 -4.16 -5.54 -6.66
C VAL A 32 -4.73 -6.22 -7.90
N HIS A 33 -5.83 -5.70 -8.42
CA HIS A 33 -6.42 -6.16 -9.68
C HIS A 33 -5.50 -5.89 -10.87
N ASP A 34 -4.94 -4.67 -10.93
CA ASP A 34 -4.08 -4.23 -12.02
C ASP A 34 -2.83 -3.54 -11.49
N ALA A 35 -1.68 -4.20 -11.59
CA ALA A 35 -0.40 -3.64 -11.18
C ALA A 35 0.09 -2.48 -12.06
N SER A 36 -0.47 -2.29 -13.26
CA SER A 36 -0.09 -1.19 -14.15
C SER A 36 -0.58 0.16 -13.63
N LYS A 37 -1.62 0.15 -12.79
CA LYS A 37 -2.15 1.36 -12.12
C LYS A 37 -1.34 1.75 -10.89
N VAL A 38 -0.46 0.88 -10.42
CA VAL A 38 0.34 1.11 -9.21
C VAL A 38 1.45 2.11 -9.51
N ASN A 39 1.42 3.22 -8.77
CA ASN A 39 2.40 4.29 -8.85
C ASN A 39 3.39 4.21 -7.68
N GLN A 40 4.54 3.59 -7.95
CA GLN A 40 5.62 3.44 -6.96
C GLN A 40 6.18 4.79 -6.47
N ALA A 41 6.17 5.84 -7.32
CA ALA A 41 6.65 7.15 -6.93
C ALA A 41 5.69 7.82 -5.94
N ALA A 42 4.37 7.70 -6.18
CA ALA A 42 3.35 8.18 -5.26
C ALA A 42 3.43 7.43 -3.91
N LEU A 43 3.61 6.11 -3.93
CA LEU A 43 3.79 5.30 -2.71
C LEU A 43 5.00 5.74 -1.88
N LYS A 44 6.13 6.03 -2.54
CA LYS A 44 7.31 6.58 -1.85
C LYS A 44 7.05 7.97 -1.27
N ALA A 45 6.34 8.82 -2.02
CA ALA A 45 5.93 10.14 -1.54
C ALA A 45 4.95 10.07 -0.36
N ALA A 46 4.11 9.04 -0.33
CA ALA A 46 3.18 8.73 0.76
C ALA A 46 3.87 8.20 2.03
N GLY A 47 5.19 7.97 2.01
CA GLY A 47 5.95 7.49 3.19
C GLY A 47 6.51 6.07 3.05
N ALA A 48 6.36 5.41 1.91
CA ALA A 48 7.01 4.12 1.68
C ALA A 48 8.53 4.29 1.53
N HIS A 49 9.30 3.61 2.37
CA HIS A 49 10.74 3.46 2.24
C HIS A 49 11.14 2.69 0.97
N GLY A 50 10.29 1.77 0.53
CA GLY A 50 10.54 0.93 -0.63
C GLY A 50 9.25 0.34 -1.18
N VAL A 51 9.22 0.07 -2.48
CA VAL A 51 8.08 -0.56 -3.14
C VAL A 51 8.64 -1.64 -4.05
N MET A 52 8.06 -2.83 -3.98
CA MET A 52 8.34 -3.94 -4.89
C MET A 52 7.02 -4.41 -5.49
N ALA A 53 6.95 -4.56 -6.81
CA ALA A 53 5.81 -5.17 -7.48
C ALA A 53 6.26 -6.47 -8.15
N ALA A 54 5.51 -7.54 -7.92
CA ALA A 54 5.73 -8.86 -8.49
C ALA A 54 4.41 -9.39 -9.06
N GLY A 55 4.16 -9.12 -10.34
CA GLY A 55 2.85 -9.34 -10.95
C GLY A 55 1.81 -8.46 -10.28
N ASN A 56 0.72 -9.05 -9.80
CA ASN A 56 -0.39 -8.37 -9.12
C ASN A 56 -0.17 -8.16 -7.62
N VAL A 57 0.97 -8.62 -7.07
CA VAL A 57 1.29 -8.45 -5.66
C VAL A 57 2.31 -7.31 -5.50
N VAL A 58 1.95 -6.32 -4.70
CA VAL A 58 2.78 -5.17 -4.35
C VAL A 58 3.21 -5.31 -2.89
N GLN A 59 4.50 -5.09 -2.61
CA GLN A 59 5.05 -5.00 -1.28
C GLN A 59 5.52 -3.58 -1.02
N VAL A 60 4.86 -2.90 -0.09
CA VAL A 60 5.17 -1.52 0.30
C VAL A 60 5.87 -1.54 1.64
N VAL A 61 7.14 -1.19 1.67
CA VAL A 61 7.96 -1.10 2.88
C VAL A 61 7.69 0.23 3.56
N VAL A 62 6.91 0.25 4.64
CA VAL A 62 6.55 1.48 5.37
C VAL A 62 7.26 1.59 6.74
N GLY A 63 7.85 0.49 7.23
CA GLY A 63 8.53 0.47 8.53
C GLY A 63 7.64 -0.14 9.64
N PRO A 64 7.97 0.07 10.92
CA PRO A 64 7.29 -0.58 12.05
C PRO A 64 5.81 -0.19 12.21
N GLU A 65 5.39 0.89 11.55
CA GLU A 65 4.00 1.38 11.54
C GLU A 65 3.12 0.64 10.51
N ALA A 66 3.62 -0.42 9.87
CA ALA A 66 2.90 -1.17 8.84
C ALA A 66 1.56 -1.72 9.32
N ASP A 67 1.48 -2.21 10.56
CA ASP A 67 0.24 -2.72 11.14
C ASP A 67 -0.84 -1.64 11.24
N THR A 68 -0.48 -0.47 11.77
CA THR A 68 -1.38 0.68 11.90
C THR A 68 -1.86 1.15 10.52
N ILE A 69 -0.93 1.31 9.57
CA ILE A 69 -1.26 1.76 8.21
C ILE A 69 -2.18 0.77 7.49
N ALA A 70 -1.98 -0.55 7.69
CA ALA A 70 -2.88 -1.56 7.12
C ALA A 70 -4.29 -1.41 7.66
N SER A 71 -4.45 -1.30 8.99
CA SER A 71 -5.76 -1.09 9.60
C SER A 71 -6.43 0.20 9.11
N ASP A 72 -5.69 1.30 8.98
CA ASP A 72 -6.22 2.55 8.43
C ASP A 72 -6.68 2.37 6.97
N ILE A 73 -5.91 1.63 6.15
CA ILE A 73 -6.30 1.33 4.77
C ILE A 73 -7.56 0.48 4.73
N GLU A 74 -7.63 -0.57 5.55
CA GLU A 74 -8.79 -1.48 5.66
C GLU A 74 -10.06 -0.74 6.10
N ASP A 75 -9.96 0.21 7.03
CA ASP A 75 -11.10 1.04 7.49
C ASP A 75 -11.61 1.99 6.38
N ILE A 76 -10.73 2.41 5.47
CA ILE A 76 -11.10 3.30 4.34
C ILE A 76 -11.75 2.52 3.18
N ILE A 77 -11.31 1.29 2.91
CA ILE A 77 -11.81 0.47 1.79
C ILE A 77 -12.96 -0.46 2.16
N GLY A 78 -13.18 -0.73 3.45
CA GLY A 78 -14.29 -1.53 4.00
C GLY A 78 -15.60 -0.74 4.15
#